data_AF-A0AAV8WXD1-F1
#
_entry.id   AF-A0AAV8WXD1-F1
#
_cell.length_a   1.000
_cell.length_b   1.000
_cell.length_c   1.000
_cell.angle_alpha   90.00
_cell.angle_beta   90.00
_cell.angle_gamma   90.00
#
_symmetry.space_group_name_H-M   'P 1'
#
loop_
_entity.id
_entity.type
_entity.pdbx_description
1 polymer ?
#
loop_
_entity_poly.entity_id
_entity_poly.type
_entity_poly.pdbx_seq_one_letter_code
_entity_poly.pdbx_strand_id
1 'polypeptide(L)'
;MMFLATGHSFRSLYFEFCFGRKTISDIIWETCNVLWFVLKDKVMPQPQKEDWLRIAEENFPNCIGALDGKHVRLVKPELSGSNFFNYKNYCSIVLLALVDTNYCFVTVDVGSYGRTAD
;
A
#
# COMPACT_ATOMS: atom_id res chain seq x y z
N MET A 1 6.63 16.61 -4.60
CA MET A 1 6.32 15.16 -4.58
C MET A 1 7.53 14.26 -4.81
N MET A 2 8.78 14.71 -4.59
CA MET A 2 9.97 13.94 -5.01
C MET A 2 10.24 12.67 -4.18
N PHE A 3 9.76 12.63 -2.93
CA PHE A 3 9.81 11.39 -2.15
C PHE A 3 8.96 10.28 -2.78
N LEU A 4 7.68 10.58 -3.04
CA LEU A 4 6.70 9.60 -3.53
C LEU A 4 6.83 9.31 -5.03
N ALA A 5 7.08 10.33 -5.85
CA ALA A 5 7.08 10.20 -7.31
C ALA A 5 8.41 9.67 -7.86
N THR A 6 9.54 10.05 -7.26
CA THR A 6 10.88 9.80 -7.80
C THR A 6 11.79 9.03 -6.84
N GLY A 7 11.32 8.67 -5.64
CA GLY A 7 12.09 7.88 -4.67
C GLY A 7 13.25 8.63 -4.01
N HIS A 8 13.19 9.96 -3.93
CA HIS A 8 14.21 10.74 -3.22
C HIS A 8 14.27 10.31 -1.75
N SER A 9 15.48 10.27 -1.18
CA SER A 9 15.65 10.00 0.25
C SER A 9 15.41 11.25 1.09
N PHE A 10 15.15 11.08 2.38
CA PHE A 10 15.10 12.20 3.33
C PHE A 10 16.38 13.05 3.32
N ARG A 11 17.53 12.43 3.02
CA ARG A 11 18.81 13.12 2.94
C ARG A 11 18.89 14.02 1.70
N SER A 12 18.40 13.59 0.55
CA SER A 12 18.40 14.44 -0.65
C SER A 12 17.46 15.62 -0.48
N LEU A 13 16.26 15.39 0.09
CA LEU A 13 15.30 16.44 0.39
C LEU A 13 15.83 17.47 1.39
N TYR A 14 16.62 17.03 2.38
CA TYR A 14 17.32 17.94 3.30
C TYR A 14 18.27 18.87 2.53
N PHE A 15 19.10 18.36 1.62
CA PHE A 15 20.05 19.21 0.89
C PHE A 15 19.37 20.14 -0.11
N GLU A 16 18.22 19.73 -0.64
CA GLU A 16 17.48 20.49 -1.65
C GLU A 16 16.65 21.61 -1.04
N PHE A 17 16.03 21.37 0.12
CA PHE A 17 15.11 22.33 0.76
C PHE A 17 15.59 22.88 2.09
N CYS A 18 16.72 22.41 2.61
CA CYS A 18 17.28 22.77 3.92
C CYS A 18 16.33 22.52 5.11
N PHE A 19 15.38 21.59 4.98
CA PHE A 19 14.46 21.22 6.07
C PHE A 19 14.97 20.04 6.88
N GLY A 20 14.80 20.10 8.20
CA GLY A 20 15.13 18.98 9.09
C GLY A 20 14.35 17.70 8.78
N ARG A 21 14.92 16.53 9.10
CA ARG A 21 14.32 15.22 8.81
C ARG A 21 12.89 15.07 9.35
N LYS A 22 12.65 15.59 10.56
CA LYS A 22 11.33 15.54 11.21
C LYS A 22 10.30 16.34 10.40
N THR A 23 10.63 17.58 10.04
CA THR A 23 9.77 18.45 9.22
C THR A 23 9.45 17.80 7.86
N ILE A 24 10.46 17.22 7.19
CA ILE A 24 10.25 16.48 5.93
C ILE A 24 9.29 15.30 6.14
N SER A 25 9.47 14.52 7.23
CA SER A 25 8.59 13.41 7.56
C SER A 25 7.14 13.85 7.75
N ASP A 26 6.94 14.94 8.47
CA ASP A 26 5.61 15.45 8.80
C ASP A 26 4.90 15.94 7.53
N ILE A 27 5.59 16.68 6.66
CA ILE A 27 5.07 17.13 5.37
C ILE A 27 4.68 15.94 4.48
N ILE A 28 5.54 14.92 4.38
CA ILE A 28 5.25 13.71 3.60
C ILE A 28 4.00 13.03 4.15
N TRP A 29 3.93 12.85 5.47
CA TRP A 29 2.83 12.16 6.12
C TRP A 29 1.49 12.90 5.96
N GLU A 30 1.49 14.22 6.17
CA GLU A 30 0.32 15.08 5.93
C GLU A 30 -0.13 15.01 4.47
N THR A 31 0.81 15.10 3.53
CA THR A 31 0.51 14.99 2.09
C THR A 31 -0.12 13.63 1.77
N CYS A 32 0.45 12.52 2.26
CA CYS A 32 -0.10 11.18 2.04
C CYS A 32 -1.52 11.04 2.59
N ASN A 33 -1.79 11.58 3.77
CA ASN A 33 -3.13 11.52 4.36
C ASN A 33 -4.16 12.29 3.55
N VAL A 34 -3.81 13.51 3.10
CA VAL A 34 -4.71 14.31 2.26
C VAL A 34 -4.96 13.61 0.92
N LEU A 35 -3.92 13.06 0.29
CA LEU A 35 -4.06 12.28 -0.94
C LEU A 35 -4.99 11.09 -0.74
N TRP A 36 -4.77 10.31 0.32
CA TRP A 36 -5.62 9.17 0.63
C TRP A 36 -7.08 9.59 0.83
N PHE A 37 -7.32 10.60 1.66
CA PHE A 37 -8.67 11.06 1.97
C PHE A 37 -9.41 11.60 0.75
N VAL A 38 -8.72 12.31 -0.15
CA VAL A 38 -9.33 12.96 -1.33
C VAL A 38 -9.48 12.00 -2.51
N LEU A 39 -8.54 11.06 -2.68
CA LEU A 39 -8.46 10.24 -3.88
C LEU A 39 -8.99 8.82 -3.71
N LYS A 40 -8.96 8.21 -2.51
CA LYS A 40 -9.27 6.78 -2.33
C LYS A 40 -10.59 6.38 -3.01
N ASP A 41 -11.65 7.17 -2.80
CA ASP A 41 -12.99 6.84 -3.29
C ASP A 41 -13.15 7.13 -4.79
N LYS A 42 -12.26 7.94 -5.35
CA LYS A 42 -12.23 8.26 -6.80
C LYS A 42 -11.42 7.25 -7.60
N VAL A 43 -10.30 6.78 -7.04
CA VAL A 43 -9.37 5.89 -7.75
C VAL A 43 -9.61 4.42 -7.44
N MET A 44 -10.25 4.11 -6.32
CA MET A 44 -10.54 2.75 -5.87
C MET A 44 -11.90 2.71 -5.19
N PRO A 45 -12.99 2.98 -5.94
CA PRO A 45 -14.34 2.85 -5.41
C PRO A 45 -14.63 1.40 -5.02
N GLN A 46 -15.58 1.20 -4.11
CA GLN A 46 -16.01 -0.15 -3.74
C GLN A 46 -16.62 -0.87 -4.95
N PRO A 47 -16.03 -1.99 -5.42
CA PRO A 47 -16.51 -2.69 -6.61
C PRO A 47 -17.95 -3.20 -6.42
N GLN A 48 -18.79 -2.96 -7.41
CA GLN A 48 -20.17 -3.48 -7.47
C GLN A 48 -20.23 -4.78 -8.25
N LYS A 49 -21.39 -5.44 -8.22
CA LYS A 49 -21.62 -6.71 -8.92
C LYS A 49 -21.29 -6.59 -10.42
N GLU A 50 -21.64 -5.47 -11.02
CA GLU A 50 -21.44 -5.18 -12.44
C GLU A 50 -19.95 -5.08 -12.78
N ASP A 51 -19.13 -4.52 -11.88
CA ASP A 51 -17.68 -4.45 -12.06
C ASP A 51 -17.06 -5.86 -12.09
N TRP A 52 -17.50 -6.74 -11.21
CA TRP A 52 -17.03 -8.13 -11.18
C TRP A 52 -17.42 -8.92 -12.43
N LEU A 53 -18.66 -8.73 -12.92
CA LEU A 53 -19.12 -9.36 -14.16
C LEU A 53 -18.30 -8.87 -15.35
N ARG A 54 -18.02 -7.56 -15.42
CA ARG A 54 -17.17 -6.98 -16.46
C ARG A 54 -15.77 -7.59 -16.44
N ILE A 55 -15.12 -7.66 -15.28
CA ILE A 55 -13.77 -8.24 -15.16
C ILE A 55 -13.79 -9.73 -15.56
N ALA A 56 -14.82 -10.48 -15.17
CA ALA A 56 -14.96 -11.90 -15.49
C ALA A 56 -15.13 -12.21 -16.99
N GLU A 57 -15.53 -11.23 -17.80
CA GLU A 57 -15.67 -11.37 -19.25
C GLU A 57 -14.37 -10.99 -20.00
N GLU A 58 -13.47 -10.23 -19.38
CA GLU A 58 -12.24 -9.73 -20.00
C GLU A 58 -11.11 -10.76 -19.95
N ASN A 59 -10.49 -11.08 -21.11
CA ASN A 59 -9.25 -11.87 -21.33
C ASN A 59 -9.16 -13.30 -20.75
N PHE A 60 -9.78 -13.57 -19.59
CA PHE A 60 -9.79 -14.81 -18.84
C PHE A 60 -11.22 -15.08 -18.34
N PRO A 61 -12.04 -15.83 -19.11
CA PRO A 61 -13.44 -16.06 -18.76
C PRO A 61 -13.61 -16.63 -17.34
N ASN A 62 -14.52 -16.02 -16.58
CA ASN A 62 -14.82 -16.33 -15.17
C ASN A 62 -13.69 -15.99 -14.17
N CYS A 63 -12.65 -15.24 -14.59
CA CYS A 63 -11.60 -14.77 -13.69
C CYS A 63 -11.88 -13.33 -13.26
N ILE A 64 -11.98 -13.10 -11.95
CA ILE A 64 -12.24 -11.76 -11.37
C ILE A 64 -10.97 -11.00 -10.98
N GLY A 65 -9.80 -11.53 -11.36
CA GLY A 65 -8.50 -10.92 -11.11
C GLY A 65 -7.48 -11.87 -10.49
N ALA A 66 -6.27 -11.37 -10.33
CA ALA A 66 -5.16 -12.03 -9.66
C ALA A 66 -4.96 -11.43 -8.27
N LEU A 67 -4.94 -12.29 -7.25
CA LEU A 67 -4.77 -11.91 -5.86
C LEU A 67 -3.35 -12.25 -5.41
N ASP A 68 -2.61 -11.27 -4.90
CA ASP A 68 -1.29 -11.49 -4.31
C ASP A 68 -1.05 -10.64 -3.07
N GLY A 69 -0.18 -11.14 -2.20
CA GLY A 69 0.16 -10.54 -0.90
C GLY A 69 1.62 -10.11 -0.83
N LYS A 70 1.88 -8.99 -0.15
CA LYS A 70 3.22 -8.47 0.10
C LYS A 70 3.43 -8.11 1.56
N HIS A 71 4.50 -8.63 2.15
CA HIS A 71 5.00 -8.12 3.43
C HIS A 71 5.65 -6.74 3.24
N VAL A 72 5.09 -5.75 3.91
CA VAL A 72 5.68 -4.41 4.05
C VAL A 72 6.45 -4.38 5.37
N ARG A 73 7.77 -4.29 5.26
CA ARG A 73 8.66 -4.31 6.43
C ARG A 73 8.44 -3.06 7.29
N LEU A 74 8.48 -3.23 8.60
CA LEU A 74 8.33 -2.18 9.59
C LEU A 74 9.33 -2.35 10.74
N VAL A 75 9.55 -1.26 11.47
CA VAL A 75 10.26 -1.30 12.75
C VAL A 75 9.34 -1.93 13.78
N LYS A 76 9.84 -2.93 14.52
CA LYS A 76 9.06 -3.67 15.51
C LYS A 76 8.33 -2.70 16.45
N PRO A 77 6.98 -2.71 16.51
CA PRO A 77 6.25 -1.84 17.41
C PRO A 77 6.51 -2.25 18.86
N GLU A 78 6.51 -1.27 19.76
CA GLU A 78 6.68 -1.55 21.19
C GLU A 78 5.53 -2.43 21.70
N LEU A 79 5.85 -3.34 22.63
CA LEU A 79 4.87 -4.23 23.29
C LEU A 79 4.07 -5.13 22.32
N SER A 80 4.51 -5.32 21.07
CA SER A 80 3.76 -6.06 20.04
C SER A 80 3.98 -7.58 20.04
N GLY A 81 4.79 -8.10 20.97
CA GLY A 81 5.19 -9.52 20.97
C GLY A 81 5.81 -9.96 19.64
N SER A 82 5.30 -11.06 19.08
CA SER A 82 5.67 -11.61 17.77
C SER A 82 4.61 -11.40 16.69
N ASN A 83 3.56 -10.60 16.93
CA ASN A 83 2.44 -10.45 15.99
C ASN A 83 2.89 -9.99 14.60
N PHE A 84 3.82 -9.05 14.53
CA PHE A 84 4.35 -8.55 13.25
C PHE A 84 5.50 -9.40 12.70
N PHE A 85 6.07 -10.32 13.48
CA PHE A 85 7.24 -11.09 13.08
C PHE A 85 6.84 -12.24 12.15
N ASN A 86 7.36 -12.23 10.93
CA ASN A 86 7.03 -13.22 9.89
C ASN A 86 8.10 -14.31 9.75
N TYR A 87 7.81 -15.34 8.95
CA TYR A 87 8.76 -16.43 8.64
C TYR A 87 10.07 -15.98 7.98
N LYS A 88 10.12 -14.78 7.40
CA LYS A 88 11.32 -14.20 6.78
C LYS A 88 12.22 -13.48 7.79
N ASN A 89 11.98 -13.66 9.09
CA ASN A 89 12.76 -13.11 10.19
C ASN A 89 12.79 -11.58 10.26
N TYR A 90 11.68 -10.91 9.93
CA TYR A 90 11.51 -9.47 10.16
C TYR A 90 10.08 -9.09 10.54
N CYS A 91 9.89 -7.90 11.13
CA CYS A 91 8.55 -7.39 11.42
C CYS A 91 7.91 -6.78 10.16
N SER A 92 6.64 -7.09 9.89
CA SER A 92 5.89 -6.60 8.74
C SER A 92 4.39 -6.49 9.00
N ILE A 93 3.72 -5.70 8.17
CA ILE A 93 2.27 -5.81 7.91
C ILE A 93 2.07 -6.44 6.54
N VAL A 94 0.88 -6.98 6.33
CA VAL A 94 0.46 -7.57 5.06
C VAL A 94 -0.31 -6.52 4.25
N LEU A 95 0.04 -6.41 2.97
CA LEU A 95 -0.74 -5.76 1.93
C LEU A 95 -1.24 -6.87 1.00
N LEU A 96 -2.55 -6.95 0.80
CA LEU A 96 -3.19 -7.84 -0.15
C LEU A 96 -3.77 -6.98 -1.27
N ALA A 97 -3.55 -7.37 -2.53
CA ALA A 97 -4.05 -6.62 -3.67
C ALA A 97 -4.68 -7.57 -4.70
N LEU A 98 -5.86 -7.19 -5.18
CA LEU A 98 -6.52 -7.83 -6.30
C LEU A 98 -6.36 -6.95 -7.54
N VAL A 99 -5.89 -7.53 -8.64
CA VAL A 99 -5.61 -6.81 -9.89
C VAL A 99 -6.43 -7.43 -11.03
N ASP A 100 -7.03 -6.60 -11.87
CA ASP A 100 -7.79 -7.03 -13.04
C ASP A 100 -6.88 -7.36 -14.24
N THR A 101 -7.50 -7.71 -15.37
CA THR A 101 -6.76 -8.07 -16.59
C THR A 101 -6.11 -6.88 -17.31
N ASN A 102 -6.45 -5.65 -16.91
CA ASN A 102 -5.85 -4.41 -17.41
C ASN A 102 -4.67 -3.94 -16.53
N TYR A 103 -4.23 -4.79 -15.59
CA TYR A 103 -3.19 -4.47 -14.61
C TYR A 103 -3.58 -3.33 -13.66
N CYS A 104 -4.87 -3.09 -13.47
CA CYS A 104 -5.40 -2.10 -12.54
C CYS A 104 -5.78 -2.75 -11.21
N PHE A 105 -5.47 -2.08 -10.10
CA PHE A 105 -5.94 -2.51 -8.78
C PHE A 105 -7.46 -2.37 -8.69
N VAL A 106 -8.14 -3.47 -8.37
CA VAL A 106 -9.58 -3.51 -8.11
C VAL A 106 -9.86 -3.17 -6.66
N THR A 107 -9.10 -3.78 -5.75
CA THR A 107 -9.18 -3.51 -4.31
C THR A 107 -7.87 -3.88 -3.63
N VAL A 108 -7.58 -3.21 -2.50
CA VAL A 108 -6.44 -3.51 -1.64
C VAL A 108 -6.89 -3.58 -0.18
N ASP A 109 -6.31 -4.53 0.56
CA ASP A 109 -6.43 -4.61 2.01
C ASP A 109 -5.04 -4.44 2.66
N VAL A 110 -4.94 -3.58 3.66
CA VAL A 110 -3.66 -3.23 4.28
C VAL A 110 -3.81 -3.15 5.79
N GLY A 111 -2.90 -3.81 6.51
CA GLY A 111 -2.75 -3.62 7.96
C GLY A 111 -2.81 -4.90 8.79
N SER A 112 -3.13 -6.03 8.16
CA SER A 112 -3.05 -7.33 8.83
C SER A 112 -1.63 -7.62 9.35
N TYR A 113 -1.55 -8.35 10.46
CA TYR A 113 -0.28 -8.69 11.09
C TYR A 113 0.60 -9.54 10.17
N GLY A 114 1.91 -9.28 10.18
CA GLY A 114 2.88 -10.02 9.36
C GLY A 114 2.85 -11.54 9.57
N ARG A 115 2.47 -12.01 10.76
CA ARG A 115 2.27 -13.43 11.09
C ARG A 115 1.03 -14.06 10.46
N THR A 116 0.07 -13.25 10.02
CA THR A 116 -1.23 -13.74 9.50
C THR A 116 -1.13 -14.25 8.06
N ALA A 117 -0.14 -13.79 7.30
CA ALA A 117 0.13 -14.25 5.94
C ALA A 117 1.55 -14.84 5.85
N ASP A 118 1.82 -15.83 6.70
CA ASP A 118 3.05 -16.63 6.63
C ASP A 118 2.98 -17.65 5.48
#